data_AF-A0A0G4KAY9-F1
#
_entry.id   AF-A0A0G4KAY9-F1
#
_cell.length_a   1.000
_cell.length_b   1.000
_cell.length_c   1.000
_cell.angle_alpha   90.00
_cell.angle_beta   90.00
_cell.angle_gamma   90.00
#
_symmetry.space_group_name_H-M   'P 1'
#
loop_
_entity.id
_entity.type
_entity.pdbx_description
1 polymer ?
#
loop_
_entity_poly.entity_id
_entity_poly.type
_entity_poly.pdbx_seq_one_letter_code
_entity_poly.pdbx_strand_id
1 'polypeptide(L)'
;MAENYKVIARKYRPQTFEEVIGQEHITKTISKSIAQKKIAHAYLFSGAHGVGKTSLARIIAKALNCVNGPTDKPCGVCPSCTQIENGTPLDVIEIDGASNRGIENIRTIIENVRISPVAGKYKVYIIDEVHQITNEAFNALLKTLEEPPAHVVFILATTEAERVLPTIRSRCQQYTFKSLGIDDLEKILKGILDKENIKYDEEAIFLIAKQARGSVRDSETILEKMIAYTTDKKYITSADVNAVVGGNNFSFVKEFFDIMISGDKRKYFEFVKKLFEESVDPRTFINSIIEYIRVVLMIKSGIDDIKLLEITENERDDLKVFANHYSDDEIERILDYILSTEERIRSASNTRTIFEMRMLLLLNTDNLIRPVDIISSNMQTISVNEDYGFESVSSSNNSAVNNSSAVNQPKPQYDVPLNPNDKRRIFYNKILSFIESESPTIYSLLSQGNPIESKGAVLIVALPDHIYDMTQTDKRINDLVAKAIPHFTKNKDVAIQFQKAVEGNMIDKLKSKLQATEVDESSL
;
A
#
# COMPACT_ATOMS: atom_id res chain seq x y z
N MET A 1 -18.45 -27.54 -30.09
CA MET A 1 -18.25 -26.88 -28.78
C MET A 1 -16.83 -27.19 -28.36
N ALA A 2 -16.01 -26.17 -28.09
CA ALA A 2 -14.60 -26.32 -27.77
C ALA A 2 -14.43 -27.05 -26.43
N GLU A 3 -14.29 -28.37 -26.46
CA GLU A 3 -13.94 -29.14 -25.28
C GLU A 3 -12.46 -28.87 -24.94
N ASN A 4 -12.27 -28.15 -23.82
CA ASN A 4 -11.04 -27.90 -23.08
C ASN A 4 -10.04 -26.82 -23.57
N TYR A 5 -10.52 -25.61 -23.92
CA TYR A 5 -9.65 -24.44 -23.75
C TYR A 5 -9.44 -24.20 -22.24
N LYS A 6 -8.21 -24.42 -21.75
CA LYS A 6 -7.79 -24.07 -20.39
C LYS A 6 -6.87 -22.85 -20.45
N VAL A 7 -7.25 -21.80 -19.73
CA VAL A 7 -6.46 -20.59 -19.43
C VAL A 7 -5.04 -20.99 -18.98
N ILE A 8 -4.01 -20.25 -19.41
CA ILE A 8 -2.59 -20.57 -19.20
C ILE A 8 -2.30 -20.77 -17.72
N ALA A 9 -2.77 -19.84 -16.89
CA ALA A 9 -2.60 -19.86 -15.43
C ALA A 9 -3.16 -21.13 -14.75
N ARG A 10 -4.11 -21.82 -15.41
CA ARG A 10 -4.62 -23.12 -14.94
C ARG A 10 -3.86 -24.28 -15.57
N LYS A 11 -3.48 -24.18 -16.85
CA LYS A 11 -2.79 -25.25 -17.60
C LYS A 11 -1.37 -25.51 -17.09
N TYR A 12 -0.65 -24.45 -16.72
CA TYR A 12 0.76 -24.52 -16.29
C TYR A 12 0.97 -24.33 -14.80
N ARG A 13 -0.11 -24.42 -14.01
CA ARG A 13 -0.03 -24.33 -12.56
C ARG A 13 0.95 -25.38 -12.01
N PRO A 14 1.91 -25.02 -11.14
CA PRO A 14 2.86 -25.97 -10.56
C PRO A 14 2.17 -27.15 -9.87
N GLN A 15 2.64 -28.36 -10.16
CA GLN A 15 2.08 -29.62 -9.67
C GLN A 15 2.90 -30.22 -8.52
N THR A 16 4.18 -29.87 -8.45
CA THR A 16 5.15 -30.40 -7.48
C THR A 16 5.87 -29.26 -6.75
N PHE A 17 6.48 -29.55 -5.60
CA PHE A 17 7.25 -28.55 -4.84
C PHE A 17 8.46 -28.01 -5.62
N GLU A 18 9.00 -28.78 -6.56
CA GLU A 18 10.18 -28.44 -7.37
C GLU A 18 9.83 -27.48 -8.51
N GLU A 19 8.59 -27.49 -8.99
CA GLU A 19 8.09 -26.60 -10.04
C GLU A 19 7.76 -25.18 -9.55
N VAL A 20 7.70 -24.96 -8.23
CA VAL A 20 7.43 -23.64 -7.65
C VAL A 20 8.73 -22.83 -7.64
N ILE A 21 8.82 -21.86 -8.54
CA ILE A 21 9.98 -20.99 -8.74
C ILE A 21 9.95 -19.79 -7.78
N GLY A 22 11.11 -19.39 -7.26
CA GLY A 22 11.30 -18.17 -6.45
C GLY A 22 10.89 -18.30 -4.98
N GLN A 23 10.45 -19.50 -4.55
CA GLN A 23 9.99 -19.78 -3.19
C GLN A 23 10.69 -21.00 -2.57
N GLU A 24 11.94 -21.26 -2.95
CA GLU A 24 12.68 -22.49 -2.63
C GLU A 24 12.81 -22.70 -1.11
N HIS A 25 12.94 -21.63 -0.34
CA HIS A 25 13.06 -21.69 1.11
C HIS A 25 11.77 -22.23 1.77
N ILE A 26 10.60 -21.87 1.24
CA ILE A 26 9.29 -22.33 1.72
C ILE A 26 9.07 -23.78 1.29
N THR A 27 9.24 -24.05 -0.01
CA THR A 27 8.94 -25.36 -0.60
C THR A 27 9.82 -26.46 0.00
N LYS A 28 11.13 -26.20 0.18
CA LYS A 28 12.06 -27.14 0.84
C LYS A 28 11.71 -27.40 2.30
N THR A 29 11.31 -26.37 3.03
CA THR A 29 10.97 -26.51 4.46
C THR A 29 9.73 -27.39 4.63
N ILE A 30 8.66 -27.07 3.89
CA ILE A 30 7.40 -27.81 3.95
C ILE A 30 7.57 -29.25 3.43
N SER A 31 8.25 -29.42 2.29
CA SER A 31 8.59 -30.74 1.71
C SER A 31 9.29 -31.63 2.74
N LYS A 32 10.35 -31.14 3.39
CA LYS A 32 11.07 -31.89 4.43
C LYS A 32 10.19 -32.21 5.64
N SER A 33 9.35 -31.26 6.08
CA SER A 33 8.45 -31.48 7.21
C SER A 33 7.44 -32.59 6.94
N ILE A 34 6.88 -32.62 5.72
CA ILE A 34 5.96 -33.67 5.26
C ILE A 34 6.67 -35.03 5.16
N ALA A 35 7.88 -35.07 4.59
CA ALA A 35 8.67 -36.30 4.53
C ALA A 35 8.96 -36.90 5.92
N GLN A 36 9.18 -36.03 6.92
CA GLN A 36 9.36 -36.43 8.32
C GLN A 36 8.05 -36.71 9.08
N LYS A 37 6.88 -36.60 8.41
CA LYS A 37 5.54 -36.70 9.01
C LYS A 37 5.30 -35.70 10.15
N LYS A 38 6.03 -34.58 10.16
CA LYS A 38 5.84 -33.44 11.08
C LYS A 38 4.93 -32.42 10.42
N ILE A 39 3.66 -32.78 10.29
CA ILE A 39 2.66 -31.95 9.60
C ILE A 39 2.07 -30.97 10.62
N ALA A 40 2.15 -29.67 10.34
CA ALA A 40 1.45 -28.68 11.14
C ALA A 40 -0.06 -28.75 10.91
N HIS A 41 -0.84 -28.47 11.94
CA HIS A 41 -2.30 -28.40 11.85
C HIS A 41 -2.78 -27.14 11.13
N ALA A 42 -1.98 -26.07 11.11
CA ALA A 42 -2.32 -24.82 10.44
C ALA A 42 -1.09 -24.12 9.82
N TYR A 43 -1.26 -23.66 8.59
CA TYR A 43 -0.29 -22.86 7.83
C TYR A 43 -0.91 -21.50 7.51
N LEU A 44 -0.11 -20.43 7.60
CA LEU A 44 -0.48 -19.09 7.14
C LEU A 44 0.50 -18.64 6.06
N PHE A 45 0.01 -18.51 4.83
CA PHE A 45 0.73 -18.04 3.67
C PHE A 45 0.41 -16.57 3.42
N SER A 46 1.41 -15.71 3.59
CA SER A 46 1.30 -14.28 3.33
C SER A 46 2.15 -13.87 2.14
N GLY A 47 1.79 -12.78 1.45
CA GLY A 47 2.59 -12.22 0.36
C GLY A 47 1.73 -11.66 -0.75
N ALA A 48 2.35 -10.98 -1.72
CA ALA A 48 1.66 -10.29 -2.79
C ALA A 48 0.72 -11.20 -3.62
N HIS A 49 -0.19 -10.58 -4.38
CA HIS A 49 -1.06 -11.32 -5.29
C HIS A 49 -0.23 -12.11 -6.32
N GLY A 50 -0.72 -13.27 -6.76
CA GLY A 50 -0.12 -14.01 -7.88
C GLY A 50 1.23 -14.69 -7.63
N VAL A 51 1.81 -14.64 -6.42
CA VAL A 51 3.12 -15.26 -6.09
C VAL A 51 3.10 -16.78 -5.83
N GLY A 52 1.95 -17.44 -5.99
CA GLY A 52 1.84 -18.90 -5.87
C GLY A 52 1.35 -19.46 -4.53
N LYS A 53 0.80 -18.63 -3.62
CA LYS A 53 0.25 -19.06 -2.30
C LYS A 53 -0.72 -20.24 -2.42
N THR A 54 -1.80 -20.06 -3.19
CA THR A 54 -2.85 -21.06 -3.39
C THR A 54 -2.35 -22.26 -4.20
N SER A 55 -1.34 -22.08 -5.06
CA SER A 55 -0.70 -23.20 -5.79
C SER A 55 0.06 -24.11 -4.83
N LEU A 56 0.87 -23.54 -3.94
CA LEU A 56 1.56 -24.33 -2.93
C LEU A 56 0.59 -25.01 -1.96
N ALA A 57 -0.52 -24.35 -1.60
CA ALA A 57 -1.57 -24.96 -0.77
C ALA A 57 -2.13 -26.24 -1.40
N ARG A 58 -2.41 -26.23 -2.71
CA ARG A 58 -2.85 -27.42 -3.44
C ARG A 58 -1.79 -28.51 -3.53
N ILE A 59 -0.52 -28.15 -3.71
CA ILE A 59 0.59 -29.12 -3.70
C ILE A 59 0.68 -29.81 -2.34
N ILE A 60 0.54 -29.07 -1.23
CA ILE A 60 0.49 -29.65 0.12
C ILE A 60 -0.71 -30.58 0.26
N ALA A 61 -1.89 -30.18 -0.20
CA ALA A 61 -3.07 -31.03 -0.16
C ALA A 61 -2.85 -32.35 -0.93
N LYS A 62 -2.20 -32.30 -2.11
CA LYS A 62 -1.79 -33.50 -2.87
C LYS A 62 -0.78 -34.34 -2.10
N ALA A 63 0.22 -33.71 -1.49
CA ALA A 63 1.26 -34.38 -0.71
C ALA A 63 0.69 -35.15 0.48
N LEU A 64 -0.32 -34.60 1.15
CA LEU A 64 -0.99 -35.20 2.30
C LEU A 64 -1.94 -36.34 1.90
N ASN A 65 -2.71 -36.18 0.81
CA ASN A 65 -3.77 -37.10 0.42
C ASN A 65 -3.44 -38.04 -0.75
N CYS A 66 -2.24 -37.95 -1.32
CA CYS A 66 -1.74 -38.93 -2.28
C CYS A 66 -1.83 -40.35 -1.69
N VAL A 67 -2.06 -41.36 -2.55
CA VAL A 67 -2.12 -42.78 -2.13
C VAL A 67 -0.84 -43.21 -1.39
N ASN A 68 0.31 -42.70 -1.85
CA ASN A 68 1.62 -42.91 -1.22
C ASN A 68 1.93 -41.88 -0.11
N GLY A 69 0.96 -41.03 0.24
CA GLY A 69 1.13 -39.92 1.18
C GLY A 69 1.03 -40.33 2.65
N PRO A 70 1.42 -39.47 3.62
CA PRO A 70 2.13 -38.21 3.41
C PRO A 70 3.48 -38.39 2.73
N THR A 71 3.70 -37.66 1.64
CA THR A 71 4.91 -37.74 0.82
C THR A 71 5.29 -36.35 0.34
N ASP A 72 6.58 -36.07 0.26
CA ASP A 72 7.10 -34.84 -0.34
C ASP A 72 7.04 -34.87 -1.88
N LYS A 73 6.80 -36.04 -2.47
CA LYS A 73 6.69 -36.25 -3.92
C LYS A 73 5.32 -36.84 -4.27
N PRO A 74 4.25 -36.02 -4.37
CA PRO A 74 2.94 -36.52 -4.79
C PRO A 74 3.02 -37.09 -6.21
N CYS A 75 2.35 -38.22 -6.45
CA CYS A 75 2.49 -38.96 -7.73
C CYS A 75 1.84 -38.28 -8.94
N GLY A 76 0.92 -37.34 -8.74
CA GLY A 76 0.20 -36.65 -9.82
C GLY A 76 -0.87 -37.48 -10.54
N VAL A 77 -0.80 -38.82 -10.48
CA VAL A 77 -1.64 -39.73 -11.30
C VAL A 77 -2.75 -40.43 -10.52
N CYS A 78 -2.66 -40.50 -9.19
CA CYS A 78 -3.68 -41.19 -8.39
C CYS A 78 -5.00 -40.39 -8.33
N PRO A 79 -6.14 -41.04 -8.00
CA PRO A 79 -7.44 -40.37 -7.96
C PRO A 79 -7.49 -39.12 -7.08
N SER A 80 -6.84 -39.14 -5.92
CA SER A 80 -6.76 -37.95 -5.06
C SER A 80 -5.99 -36.80 -5.72
N CYS A 81 -4.83 -37.08 -6.30
CA CYS A 81 -4.02 -36.06 -6.98
C CYS A 81 -4.75 -35.44 -8.18
N THR A 82 -5.43 -36.26 -8.98
CA THR A 82 -6.16 -35.79 -10.17
C THR A 82 -7.43 -35.02 -9.79
N GLN A 83 -8.15 -35.43 -8.74
CA GLN A 83 -9.30 -34.69 -8.22
C GLN A 83 -8.92 -33.31 -7.67
N ILE A 84 -7.84 -33.23 -6.88
CA ILE A 84 -7.32 -31.95 -6.36
C ILE A 84 -6.92 -31.04 -7.52
N GLU A 85 -6.28 -31.58 -8.55
CA GLU A 85 -5.87 -30.80 -9.72
C GLU A 85 -7.07 -30.28 -10.53
N ASN A 86 -8.07 -31.12 -10.73
CA ASN A 86 -9.27 -30.76 -11.47
C ASN A 86 -10.20 -29.82 -10.69
N GLY A 87 -9.96 -29.62 -9.38
CA GLY A 87 -10.79 -28.79 -8.51
C GLY A 87 -12.07 -29.48 -8.05
N THR A 88 -12.10 -30.82 -8.08
CA THR A 88 -13.19 -31.64 -7.54
C THR A 88 -12.74 -32.61 -6.42
N PRO A 89 -11.91 -32.17 -5.45
CA PRO A 89 -11.49 -33.02 -4.34
C PRO A 89 -12.62 -33.28 -3.34
N LEU A 90 -12.66 -34.50 -2.79
CA LEU A 90 -13.62 -34.86 -1.72
C LEU A 90 -13.17 -34.34 -0.35
N ASP A 91 -11.87 -34.44 -0.06
CA ASP A 91 -11.29 -34.13 1.25
C ASP A 91 -10.49 -32.82 1.30
N VAL A 92 -10.58 -32.02 0.24
CA VAL A 92 -9.97 -30.69 0.19
C VAL A 92 -11.08 -29.69 -0.06
N ILE A 93 -11.22 -28.72 0.84
CA ILE A 93 -12.27 -27.71 0.76
C ILE A 93 -11.58 -26.37 0.53
N GLU A 94 -11.78 -25.79 -0.65
CA GLU A 94 -11.26 -24.47 -1.02
C GLU A 94 -12.34 -23.42 -0.84
N ILE A 95 -12.03 -22.37 -0.09
CA ILE A 95 -12.95 -21.30 0.28
C ILE A 95 -12.27 -19.97 -0.02
N ASP A 96 -12.94 -19.14 -0.81
CA ASP A 96 -12.56 -17.74 -0.98
C ASP A 96 -13.19 -16.92 0.16
N GLY A 97 -12.34 -16.37 1.02
CA GLY A 97 -12.73 -15.51 2.15
C GLY A 97 -13.43 -14.24 1.70
N ALA A 98 -13.16 -13.72 0.49
CA ALA A 98 -13.84 -12.55 -0.04
C ALA A 98 -15.31 -12.84 -0.39
N SER A 99 -15.59 -14.03 -0.90
CA SER A 99 -16.95 -14.48 -1.26
C SER A 99 -17.70 -15.10 -0.08
N ASN A 100 -16.99 -15.66 0.91
CA ASN A 100 -17.56 -16.42 2.02
C ASN A 100 -17.29 -15.77 3.38
N ARG A 101 -17.50 -14.44 3.47
CA ARG A 101 -17.12 -13.64 4.65
C ARG A 101 -17.87 -14.00 5.93
N GLY A 102 -19.12 -14.46 5.81
CA GLY A 102 -20.07 -14.57 6.92
C GLY A 102 -19.82 -15.75 7.87
N ILE A 103 -20.26 -15.58 9.12
CA ILE A 103 -20.11 -16.58 10.19
C ILE A 103 -20.75 -17.93 9.90
N GLU A 104 -21.87 -17.97 9.16
CA GLU A 104 -22.58 -19.21 8.85
C GLU A 104 -21.71 -20.17 8.03
N ASN A 105 -20.97 -19.67 7.04
CA ASN A 105 -20.06 -20.49 6.24
C ASN A 105 -18.96 -21.11 7.12
N ILE A 106 -18.41 -20.34 8.07
CA ILE A 106 -17.41 -20.84 9.00
C ILE A 106 -18.01 -21.85 10.00
N ARG A 107 -19.27 -21.66 10.43
CA ARG A 107 -19.96 -22.65 11.27
C ARG A 107 -20.11 -23.98 10.54
N THR A 108 -20.51 -23.96 9.27
CA THR A 108 -20.58 -25.17 8.45
C THR A 108 -19.22 -25.86 8.32
N ILE A 109 -18.11 -25.10 8.24
CA ILE A 109 -16.76 -25.68 8.29
C ILE A 109 -16.53 -26.39 9.62
N ILE A 110 -16.74 -25.69 10.74
CA ILE A 110 -16.48 -26.19 12.10
C ILE A 110 -17.26 -27.48 12.38
N GLU A 111 -18.51 -27.57 11.92
CA GLU A 111 -19.32 -28.79 12.02
C GLU A 111 -18.70 -29.93 11.22
N ASN A 112 -18.30 -29.65 9.98
CA ASN A 112 -17.71 -30.64 9.07
C ASN A 112 -16.29 -31.07 9.45
N VAL A 113 -15.55 -30.26 10.21
CA VAL A 113 -14.18 -30.56 10.66
C VAL A 113 -14.14 -31.82 11.53
N ARG A 114 -15.23 -32.12 12.27
CA ARG A 114 -15.34 -33.31 13.11
C ARG A 114 -15.47 -34.62 12.32
N ILE A 115 -15.89 -34.52 11.06
CA ILE A 115 -16.09 -35.68 10.19
C ILE A 115 -14.73 -36.14 9.66
N SER A 116 -14.46 -37.45 9.75
CA SER A 116 -13.25 -38.06 9.19
C SER A 116 -13.19 -37.91 7.65
N PRO A 117 -11.99 -37.93 7.05
CA PRO A 117 -11.85 -37.88 5.60
C PRO A 117 -12.50 -39.10 4.93
N VAL A 118 -13.05 -38.91 3.74
CA VAL A 118 -13.80 -39.93 2.99
C VAL A 118 -12.89 -40.84 2.19
N ALA A 119 -11.87 -40.28 1.53
CA ALA A 119 -10.97 -41.00 0.63
C ALA A 119 -9.49 -40.82 0.99
N GLY A 120 -9.11 -39.65 1.49
CA GLY A 120 -7.75 -39.27 1.88
C GLY A 120 -7.41 -39.61 3.32
N LYS A 121 -6.22 -39.17 3.74
CA LYS A 121 -5.76 -39.27 5.15
C LYS A 121 -6.05 -38.02 5.94
N TYR A 122 -6.17 -36.88 5.26
CA TYR A 122 -6.37 -35.57 5.85
C TYR A 122 -7.55 -34.85 5.19
N LYS A 123 -8.29 -34.11 6.00
CA LYS A 123 -9.27 -33.12 5.55
C LYS A 123 -8.61 -31.76 5.54
N VAL A 124 -8.36 -31.23 4.36
CA VAL A 124 -7.57 -30.00 4.16
C VAL A 124 -8.51 -28.84 3.84
N TYR A 125 -8.44 -27.77 4.63
CA TYR A 125 -9.20 -26.55 4.40
C TYR A 125 -8.27 -25.46 3.89
N ILE A 126 -8.45 -25.03 2.64
CA ILE A 126 -7.71 -23.93 2.04
C ILE A 126 -8.61 -22.70 2.07
N ILE A 127 -8.23 -21.67 2.81
CA ILE A 127 -8.98 -20.43 2.93
C ILE A 127 -8.15 -19.32 2.29
N ASP A 128 -8.52 -18.91 1.08
CA ASP A 128 -7.87 -17.81 0.35
C ASP A 128 -8.43 -16.46 0.78
N GLU A 129 -7.61 -15.41 0.67
CA GLU A 129 -7.90 -14.06 1.19
C GLU A 129 -8.54 -14.07 2.58
N VAL A 130 -7.98 -14.84 3.52
CA VAL A 130 -8.54 -15.06 4.86
C VAL A 130 -8.81 -13.75 5.62
N HIS A 131 -8.03 -12.70 5.35
CA HIS A 131 -8.21 -11.38 5.96
C HIS A 131 -9.55 -10.69 5.60
N GLN A 132 -10.28 -11.20 4.62
CA GLN A 132 -11.61 -10.69 4.22
C GLN A 132 -12.75 -11.27 5.06
N ILE A 133 -12.49 -12.30 5.87
CA ILE A 133 -13.49 -12.92 6.75
C ILE A 133 -13.79 -12.00 7.93
N THR A 134 -15.04 -12.01 8.42
CA THR A 134 -15.41 -11.16 9.55
C THR A 134 -14.75 -11.62 10.86
N ASN A 135 -14.61 -10.69 11.82
CA ASN A 135 -14.00 -10.98 13.11
C ASN A 135 -14.77 -12.04 13.90
N GLU A 136 -16.11 -12.07 13.80
CA GLU A 136 -16.94 -13.08 14.47
C GLU A 136 -16.66 -14.48 13.91
N ALA A 137 -16.50 -14.57 12.59
CA ALA A 137 -16.18 -15.80 11.89
C ALA A 137 -14.75 -16.28 12.24
N PHE A 138 -13.77 -15.38 12.36
CA PHE A 138 -12.44 -15.71 12.88
C PHE A 138 -12.47 -16.26 14.30
N ASN A 139 -13.22 -15.62 15.20
CA ASN A 139 -13.33 -16.06 16.59
C ASN A 139 -13.98 -17.44 16.72
N ALA A 140 -14.93 -17.77 15.85
CA ALA A 140 -15.51 -19.10 15.78
C ALA A 140 -14.47 -20.17 15.41
N LEU A 141 -13.53 -19.84 14.51
CA LEU A 141 -12.48 -20.76 14.06
C LEU A 141 -11.40 -21.00 15.12
N LEU A 142 -11.18 -20.06 16.06
CA LEU A 142 -10.09 -20.13 17.06
C LEU A 142 -10.09 -21.44 17.84
N LYS A 143 -11.25 -21.87 18.36
CA LYS A 143 -11.34 -23.12 19.14
C LYS A 143 -10.88 -24.34 18.32
N THR A 144 -11.18 -24.32 17.02
CA THR A 144 -10.81 -25.41 16.10
C THR A 144 -9.34 -25.36 15.72
N LEU A 145 -8.73 -24.17 15.68
CA LEU A 145 -7.29 -24.00 15.47
C LEU A 145 -6.46 -24.31 16.72
N GLU A 146 -7.02 -24.12 17.91
CA GLU A 146 -6.38 -24.47 19.19
C GLU A 146 -6.32 -25.98 19.42
N GLU A 147 -7.43 -26.66 19.18
CA GLU A 147 -7.57 -28.11 19.40
C GLU A 147 -8.08 -28.80 18.12
N PRO A 148 -7.29 -28.78 17.03
CA PRO A 148 -7.72 -29.37 15.77
C PRO A 148 -7.72 -30.90 15.86
N PRO A 149 -8.70 -31.58 15.25
CA PRO A 149 -8.63 -33.03 15.06
C PRO A 149 -7.35 -33.42 14.30
N ALA A 150 -6.75 -34.56 14.65
CA ALA A 150 -5.47 -35.01 14.09
C ALA A 150 -5.49 -35.19 12.55
N HIS A 151 -6.66 -35.39 11.96
CA HIS A 151 -6.85 -35.54 10.51
C HIS A 151 -7.10 -34.20 9.79
N VAL A 152 -7.09 -33.06 10.47
CA VAL A 152 -7.47 -31.77 9.88
C VAL A 152 -6.23 -30.89 9.71
N VAL A 153 -6.13 -30.26 8.53
CA VAL A 153 -5.08 -29.28 8.22
C VAL A 153 -5.70 -28.03 7.63
N PHE A 154 -5.40 -26.87 8.22
CA PHE A 154 -5.78 -25.57 7.70
C PHE A 154 -4.62 -24.94 6.92
N ILE A 155 -4.93 -24.36 5.76
CA ILE A 155 -4.00 -23.56 4.97
C ILE A 155 -4.68 -22.22 4.69
N LEU A 156 -4.26 -21.19 5.39
CA LEU A 156 -4.78 -19.84 5.28
C LEU A 156 -3.87 -19.05 4.33
N ALA A 157 -4.43 -18.38 3.34
CA ALA A 157 -3.68 -17.51 2.44
C ALA A 157 -4.19 -16.06 2.53
N THR A 158 -3.28 -15.09 2.49
CA THR A 158 -3.61 -13.67 2.56
C THR A 158 -2.61 -12.81 1.80
N THR A 159 -3.08 -11.71 1.23
CA THR A 159 -2.23 -10.61 0.76
C THR A 159 -1.86 -9.62 1.87
N GLU A 160 -2.65 -9.56 2.94
CA GLU A 160 -2.48 -8.63 4.06
C GLU A 160 -2.32 -9.39 5.38
N ALA A 161 -1.08 -9.71 5.76
CA ALA A 161 -0.80 -10.48 6.99
C ALA A 161 -1.22 -9.74 8.27
N GLU A 162 -1.06 -8.41 8.28
CA GLU A 162 -1.34 -7.57 9.45
C GLU A 162 -2.84 -7.41 9.73
N ARG A 163 -3.69 -7.66 8.74
CA ARG A 163 -5.15 -7.71 8.93
C ARG A 163 -5.63 -9.03 9.55
N VAL A 164 -4.80 -10.06 9.58
CA VAL A 164 -5.13 -11.32 10.25
C VAL A 164 -4.88 -11.19 11.75
N LEU A 165 -5.87 -11.57 12.56
CA LEU A 165 -5.79 -11.45 14.02
C LEU A 165 -4.51 -12.09 14.58
N PRO A 166 -3.78 -11.43 15.51
CA PRO A 166 -2.57 -11.98 16.13
C PRO A 166 -2.79 -13.35 16.77
N THR A 167 -3.99 -13.60 17.31
CA THR A 167 -4.38 -14.89 17.92
C THR A 167 -4.43 -16.04 16.91
N ILE A 168 -4.76 -15.78 15.65
CA ILE A 168 -4.73 -16.77 14.56
C ILE A 168 -3.28 -16.98 14.12
N ARG A 169 -2.54 -15.87 13.90
CA ARG A 169 -1.14 -15.89 13.48
C ARG A 169 -0.27 -16.72 14.42
N SER A 170 -0.47 -16.62 15.74
CA SER A 170 0.31 -17.35 16.73
C SER A 170 0.08 -18.87 16.73
N ARG A 171 -1.03 -19.34 16.16
CA ARG A 171 -1.40 -20.77 16.06
C ARG A 171 -1.06 -21.37 14.70
N CYS A 172 -0.55 -20.58 13.76
CA CYS A 172 -0.18 -21.03 12.43
C CYS A 172 1.34 -21.05 12.26
N GLN A 173 1.86 -22.00 11.47
CA GLN A 173 3.19 -21.83 10.88
C GLN A 173 3.13 -20.78 9.78
N GLN A 174 3.85 -19.68 9.94
CA GLN A 174 3.81 -18.54 9.03
C GLN A 174 4.89 -18.65 7.96
N TYR A 175 4.51 -18.47 6.70
CA TYR A 175 5.41 -18.44 5.55
C TYR A 175 5.11 -17.22 4.69
N THR A 176 6.10 -16.34 4.55
CA THR A 176 6.00 -15.11 3.76
C THR A 176 6.59 -15.34 2.37
N PHE A 177 5.72 -15.32 1.37
CA PHE A 177 6.08 -15.42 -0.05
C PHE A 177 6.64 -14.09 -0.54
N LYS A 178 7.74 -14.16 -1.28
CA LYS A 178 8.36 -12.99 -1.89
C LYS A 178 7.77 -12.72 -3.27
N SER A 179 7.76 -11.47 -3.70
CA SER A 179 7.57 -11.16 -5.13
C SER A 179 8.71 -11.77 -5.93
N LEU A 180 8.41 -12.25 -7.14
CA LEU A 180 9.43 -12.84 -8.01
C LEU A 180 10.24 -11.74 -8.69
N GLY A 181 11.52 -12.01 -8.92
CA GLY A 181 12.36 -11.15 -9.77
C GLY A 181 12.01 -11.33 -11.25
N ILE A 182 12.49 -10.40 -12.08
CA ILE A 182 12.30 -10.45 -13.53
C ILE A 182 12.85 -11.76 -14.10
N ASP A 183 14.05 -12.19 -13.70
CA ASP A 183 14.68 -13.42 -14.19
C ASP A 183 13.83 -14.68 -13.92
N ASP A 184 13.20 -14.76 -12.74
CA ASP A 184 12.32 -15.88 -12.38
C ASP A 184 11.04 -15.88 -13.22
N LEU A 185 10.44 -14.70 -13.44
CA LEU A 185 9.28 -14.55 -14.31
C LEU A 185 9.60 -14.89 -15.77
N GLU A 186 10.73 -14.40 -16.30
CA GLU A 186 11.17 -14.75 -17.65
C GLU A 186 11.32 -16.26 -17.81
N LYS A 187 11.94 -16.92 -16.82
CA LYS A 187 12.11 -18.38 -16.84
C LYS A 187 10.77 -19.12 -16.90
N ILE A 188 9.77 -18.66 -16.16
CA ILE A 188 8.41 -19.21 -16.21
C ILE A 188 7.80 -18.99 -17.61
N LEU A 189 7.82 -17.75 -18.10
CA LEU A 189 7.21 -17.37 -19.38
C LEU A 189 7.83 -18.12 -20.56
N LYS A 190 9.17 -18.20 -20.62
CA LYS A 190 9.92 -18.96 -21.63
C LYS A 190 9.54 -20.43 -21.59
N GLY A 191 9.50 -21.04 -20.40
CA GLY A 191 9.09 -22.43 -20.24
C GLY A 191 7.64 -22.72 -20.65
N ILE A 192 6.73 -21.75 -20.57
CA ILE A 192 5.36 -21.87 -21.08
C ILE A 192 5.36 -21.79 -22.62
N LEU A 193 6.03 -20.79 -23.19
CA LEU A 193 6.08 -20.57 -24.64
C LEU A 193 6.74 -21.73 -25.39
N ASP A 194 7.80 -22.32 -24.82
CA ASP A 194 8.46 -23.49 -25.36
C ASP A 194 7.49 -24.68 -25.44
N LYS A 195 6.63 -24.88 -24.43
CA LYS A 195 5.61 -25.93 -24.41
C LYS A 195 4.46 -25.67 -25.39
N GLU A 196 4.11 -24.40 -25.61
CA GLU A 196 3.14 -24.00 -26.64
C GLU A 196 3.73 -23.97 -28.06
N ASN A 197 5.05 -24.16 -28.21
CA ASN A 197 5.79 -24.02 -29.47
C ASN A 197 5.60 -22.64 -30.12
N ILE A 198 5.67 -21.58 -29.32
CA ILE A 198 5.58 -20.20 -29.77
C ILE A 198 6.95 -19.54 -29.62
N LYS A 199 7.45 -18.94 -30.70
CA LYS A 199 8.74 -18.25 -30.71
C LYS A 199 8.57 -16.81 -30.20
N TYR A 200 9.63 -16.19 -29.70
CA TYR A 200 9.58 -14.87 -29.08
C TYR A 200 10.88 -14.09 -29.21
N ASP A 201 10.78 -12.77 -29.15
CA ASP A 201 11.91 -11.87 -28.87
C ASP A 201 12.22 -11.86 -27.37
N GLU A 202 13.50 -11.85 -27.00
CA GLU A 202 13.93 -11.75 -25.59
C GLU A 202 13.40 -10.48 -24.92
N GLU A 203 13.42 -9.35 -25.63
CA GLU A 203 12.87 -8.07 -25.16
C GLU A 203 11.36 -8.16 -24.88
N ALA A 204 10.62 -8.95 -25.66
CA ALA A 204 9.18 -9.13 -25.43
C ALA A 204 8.92 -9.81 -24.08
N ILE A 205 9.71 -10.84 -23.74
CA ILE A 205 9.56 -11.55 -22.47
C ILE A 205 9.94 -10.65 -21.30
N PHE A 206 11.02 -9.89 -21.44
CA PHE A 206 11.43 -8.90 -20.45
C PHE A 206 10.32 -7.88 -20.17
N LEU A 207 9.70 -7.32 -21.22
CA LEU A 207 8.60 -6.36 -21.07
C LEU A 207 7.37 -6.95 -20.35
N ILE A 208 7.01 -8.20 -20.66
CA ILE A 208 5.91 -8.91 -19.98
C ILE A 208 6.25 -9.10 -18.49
N ALA A 209 7.48 -9.54 -18.19
CA ALA A 209 7.94 -9.75 -16.82
C ALA A 209 7.98 -8.44 -16.01
N LYS A 210 8.51 -7.36 -16.60
CA LYS A 210 8.55 -6.00 -16.03
C LYS A 210 7.13 -5.51 -15.70
N GLN A 211 6.19 -5.66 -16.63
CA GLN A 211 4.81 -5.23 -16.40
C GLN A 211 4.10 -6.02 -15.29
N ALA A 212 4.46 -7.29 -15.10
CA ALA A 212 3.85 -8.16 -14.11
C ALA A 212 4.24 -7.85 -12.65
N ARG A 213 5.24 -6.98 -12.41
CA ARG A 213 5.64 -6.48 -11.07
C ARG A 213 5.80 -7.61 -10.02
N GLY A 214 6.42 -8.72 -10.43
CA GLY A 214 6.70 -9.86 -9.55
C GLY A 214 5.54 -10.84 -9.31
N SER A 215 4.41 -10.67 -10.01
CA SER A 215 3.25 -11.57 -9.96
C SER A 215 3.25 -12.55 -11.13
N VAL A 216 3.31 -13.86 -10.83
CA VAL A 216 3.26 -14.92 -11.86
C VAL A 216 1.92 -14.86 -12.59
N ARG A 217 0.82 -14.73 -11.85
CA ARG A 217 -0.52 -14.74 -12.41
C ARG A 217 -0.75 -13.58 -13.38
N ASP A 218 -0.23 -12.39 -13.07
CA ASP A 218 -0.35 -11.24 -13.97
C ASP A 218 0.52 -11.43 -15.22
N SER A 219 1.73 -12.00 -15.07
CA SER A 219 2.59 -12.34 -16.21
C SER A 219 1.93 -13.36 -17.15
N GLU A 220 1.28 -14.40 -16.62
CA GLU A 220 0.55 -15.40 -17.40
C GLU A 220 -0.69 -14.81 -18.08
N THR A 221 -1.37 -13.88 -17.41
CA THR A 221 -2.54 -13.17 -17.96
C THR A 221 -2.14 -12.30 -19.14
N ILE A 222 -1.01 -11.59 -19.05
CA ILE A 222 -0.46 -10.82 -20.15
C ILE A 222 -0.04 -11.76 -21.28
N LEU A 223 0.67 -12.84 -20.96
CA LEU A 223 1.12 -13.83 -21.95
C LEU A 223 -0.06 -14.42 -22.74
N GLU A 224 -1.17 -14.74 -22.07
CA GLU A 224 -2.36 -15.29 -22.72
C GLU A 224 -2.97 -14.31 -23.74
N LYS A 225 -3.00 -13.01 -23.41
CA LYS A 225 -3.40 -11.96 -24.36
C LYS A 225 -2.45 -11.91 -25.55
N MET A 226 -1.14 -12.03 -25.32
CA MET A 226 -0.14 -12.02 -26.40
C MET A 226 -0.29 -13.22 -27.33
N ILE A 227 -0.52 -14.41 -26.78
CA ILE A 227 -0.74 -15.62 -27.59
C ILE A 227 -2.01 -15.48 -28.43
N ALA A 228 -3.10 -14.96 -27.85
CA ALA A 228 -4.33 -14.70 -28.59
C ALA A 228 -4.12 -13.66 -29.71
N TYR A 229 -3.38 -12.58 -29.44
CA TYR A 229 -3.06 -11.53 -30.42
C TYR A 229 -2.17 -12.01 -31.56
N THR A 230 -1.23 -12.93 -31.29
CA THR A 230 -0.23 -13.40 -32.25
C THR A 230 -0.55 -14.78 -32.84
N THR A 231 -1.80 -15.24 -32.71
CA THR A 231 -2.25 -16.59 -33.11
C THR A 231 -1.79 -16.99 -34.51
N ASP A 232 -1.87 -16.07 -35.48
CA ASP A 232 -1.52 -16.34 -36.88
C ASP A 232 -0.01 -16.44 -37.13
N LYS A 233 0.80 -15.71 -36.34
CA LYS A 233 2.25 -15.60 -36.54
C LYS A 233 3.05 -16.59 -35.70
N LYS A 234 2.51 -17.04 -34.55
CA LYS A 234 3.24 -17.84 -33.53
C LYS A 234 4.60 -17.25 -33.17
N TYR A 235 4.69 -15.93 -33.20
CA TYR A 235 5.87 -15.15 -32.86
C TYR A 235 5.44 -13.91 -32.09
N ILE A 236 6.00 -13.70 -30.90
CA ILE A 236 5.72 -12.54 -30.06
C ILE A 236 6.90 -11.56 -30.12
N THR A 237 6.64 -10.34 -30.57
CA THR A 237 7.65 -9.26 -30.63
C THR A 237 7.45 -8.23 -29.51
N SER A 238 8.48 -7.43 -29.22
CA SER A 238 8.36 -6.33 -28.26
C SER A 238 7.35 -5.27 -28.70
N ALA A 239 7.23 -5.04 -30.03
CA ALA A 239 6.22 -4.17 -30.61
C ALA A 239 4.79 -4.67 -30.35
N ASP A 240 4.55 -5.99 -30.46
CA ASP A 240 3.25 -6.57 -30.16
C ASP A 240 2.89 -6.37 -28.67
N VAL A 241 3.86 -6.57 -27.76
CA VAL A 241 3.65 -6.36 -26.31
C VAL A 241 3.25 -4.93 -26.02
N ASN A 242 3.95 -3.95 -26.60
CA ASN A 242 3.64 -2.54 -26.42
C ASN A 242 2.23 -2.18 -26.93
N ALA A 243 1.82 -2.76 -28.06
CA ALA A 243 0.50 -2.53 -28.65
C ALA A 243 -0.65 -3.11 -27.81
N VAL A 244 -0.46 -4.27 -27.17
CA VAL A 244 -1.51 -4.97 -26.42
C VAL A 244 -1.59 -4.53 -24.95
N VAL A 245 -0.43 -4.38 -24.32
CA VAL A 245 -0.33 -4.14 -22.87
C VAL A 245 -0.45 -2.65 -22.55
N GLY A 246 -0.21 -1.78 -23.54
CA GLY A 246 -0.18 -0.33 -23.35
C GLY A 246 1.16 0.11 -22.78
N GLY A 247 2.21 0.00 -23.60
CA GLY A 247 3.58 0.39 -23.27
C GLY A 247 3.94 1.85 -23.59
N ASN A 248 3.00 2.65 -24.11
CA ASN A 248 3.31 4.01 -24.58
C ASN A 248 3.67 5.00 -23.45
N ASN A 249 3.63 4.61 -22.17
CA ASN A 249 4.02 5.51 -21.09
C ASN A 249 5.49 5.95 -21.23
N PHE A 250 6.42 5.05 -21.58
CA PHE A 250 7.82 5.47 -21.74
C PHE A 250 7.98 6.48 -22.88
N SER A 251 7.36 6.23 -24.04
CA SER A 251 7.42 7.17 -25.17
C SER A 251 6.80 8.52 -24.84
N PHE A 252 5.68 8.55 -24.12
CA PHE A 252 5.06 9.81 -23.67
C PHE A 252 5.92 10.53 -22.63
N VAL A 253 6.53 9.80 -21.70
CA VAL A 253 7.42 10.37 -20.68
C VAL A 253 8.67 10.95 -21.36
N LYS A 254 9.26 10.22 -22.30
CA LYS A 254 10.37 10.70 -23.13
C LYS A 254 9.99 11.96 -23.91
N GLU A 255 8.85 11.95 -24.62
CA GLU A 255 8.36 13.12 -25.37
C GLU A 255 8.15 14.33 -24.45
N PHE A 256 7.62 14.11 -23.24
CA PHE A 256 7.51 15.17 -22.23
C PHE A 256 8.87 15.73 -21.80
N PHE A 257 9.86 14.88 -21.55
CA PHE A 257 11.21 15.33 -21.19
C PHE A 257 11.92 16.04 -22.35
N ASP A 258 11.74 15.58 -23.59
CA ASP A 258 12.25 16.27 -24.79
C ASP A 258 11.63 17.68 -24.89
N ILE A 259 10.34 17.82 -24.57
CA ILE A 259 9.65 19.12 -24.51
C ILE A 259 10.20 19.99 -23.37
N MET A 260 10.43 19.43 -22.18
CA MET A 260 11.05 20.14 -21.05
C MET A 260 12.42 20.71 -21.42
N ILE A 261 13.28 19.91 -22.05
CA ILE A 261 14.60 20.34 -22.52
C ILE A 261 14.48 21.48 -23.54
N SER A 262 13.49 21.42 -24.43
CA SER A 262 13.28 22.47 -25.44
C SER A 262 12.62 23.75 -24.92
N GLY A 263 11.90 23.69 -23.79
CA GLY A 263 11.10 24.80 -23.25
C GLY A 263 9.90 25.22 -24.11
N ASP A 264 9.52 24.45 -25.14
CA ASP A 264 8.48 24.84 -26.09
C ASP A 264 7.06 24.64 -25.53
N LYS A 265 6.46 25.74 -25.07
CA LYS A 265 5.10 25.77 -24.52
C LYS A 265 4.02 25.35 -25.52
N ARG A 266 4.21 25.61 -26.83
CA ARG A 266 3.20 25.22 -27.83
C ARG A 266 3.19 23.71 -27.99
N LYS A 267 4.36 23.10 -28.15
CA LYS A 267 4.51 21.64 -28.21
C LYS A 267 3.98 20.97 -26.95
N TYR A 268 4.16 21.57 -25.77
CA TYR A 268 3.58 21.07 -24.54
C TYR A 268 2.05 20.94 -24.59
N PHE A 269 1.32 21.96 -25.04
CA PHE A 269 -0.14 21.87 -25.13
C PHE A 269 -0.62 20.89 -26.19
N GLU A 270 0.13 20.73 -27.30
CA GLU A 270 -0.12 19.69 -28.30
C GLU A 270 0.08 18.29 -27.72
N PHE A 271 1.15 18.09 -26.96
CA PHE A 271 1.45 16.86 -26.23
C PHE A 271 0.36 16.52 -25.20
N VAL A 272 -0.06 17.48 -24.37
CA VAL A 272 -1.11 17.26 -23.37
C VAL A 272 -2.42 16.84 -24.06
N LYS A 273 -2.79 17.49 -25.17
CA LYS A 273 -3.97 17.11 -25.94
C LYS A 273 -3.88 15.65 -26.41
N LYS A 274 -2.75 15.27 -27.01
CA LYS A 274 -2.47 13.90 -27.48
C LYS A 274 -2.55 12.88 -26.33
N LEU A 275 -1.92 13.17 -25.19
CA LEU A 275 -1.91 12.32 -24.00
C LEU A 275 -3.34 11.98 -23.54
N PHE A 276 -4.23 12.97 -23.52
CA PHE A 276 -5.63 12.78 -23.13
C PHE A 276 -6.49 12.12 -24.22
N GLU A 277 -6.18 12.34 -25.51
CA GLU A 277 -6.85 11.65 -26.62
C GLU A 277 -6.55 10.14 -26.60
N GLU A 278 -5.34 9.75 -26.21
CA GLU A 278 -4.97 8.35 -25.95
C GLU A 278 -5.47 7.83 -24.60
N SER A 279 -6.28 8.61 -23.87
CA SER A 279 -6.92 8.22 -22.60
C SER A 279 -5.93 7.82 -21.50
N VAL A 280 -4.71 8.38 -21.53
CA VAL A 280 -3.72 8.16 -20.48
C VAL A 280 -4.15 8.88 -19.21
N ASP A 281 -4.22 8.14 -18.11
CA ASP A 281 -4.57 8.69 -16.80
C ASP A 281 -3.41 9.54 -16.23
N PRO A 282 -3.63 10.80 -15.83
CA PRO A 282 -2.57 11.68 -15.32
C PRO A 282 -1.84 11.15 -14.08
N ARG A 283 -2.50 10.37 -13.22
CA ARG A 283 -1.86 9.79 -12.02
C ARG A 283 -0.86 8.73 -12.42
N THR A 284 -1.28 7.87 -13.35
CA THR A 284 -0.43 6.83 -13.94
C THR A 284 0.74 7.44 -14.70
N PHE A 285 0.51 8.56 -15.41
CA PHE A 285 1.58 9.28 -16.11
C PHE A 285 2.59 9.89 -15.14
N ILE A 286 2.16 10.56 -14.07
CA ILE A 286 3.06 11.09 -13.02
C ILE A 286 3.92 9.98 -12.41
N ASN A 287 3.32 8.84 -12.07
CA ASN A 287 4.08 7.70 -11.54
C ASN A 287 5.14 7.22 -12.55
N SER A 288 4.83 7.27 -13.84
CA SER A 288 5.80 6.92 -14.90
C SER A 288 6.95 7.93 -14.98
N ILE A 289 6.69 9.22 -14.74
CA ILE A 289 7.74 10.25 -14.64
C ILE A 289 8.61 10.02 -13.39
N ILE A 290 8.01 9.68 -12.24
CA ILE A 290 8.76 9.39 -11.00
C ILE A 290 9.71 8.21 -11.21
N GLU A 291 9.23 7.12 -11.81
CA GLU A 291 10.09 5.97 -12.15
C GLU A 291 11.19 6.35 -13.14
N TYR A 292 10.89 7.18 -14.15
CA TYR A 292 11.90 7.67 -15.09
C TYR A 292 13.01 8.44 -14.38
N ILE A 293 12.66 9.39 -13.48
CA ILE A 293 13.64 10.17 -12.71
C ILE A 293 14.45 9.28 -11.77
N ARG A 294 13.81 8.30 -11.12
CA ARG A 294 14.51 7.31 -10.30
C ARG A 294 15.61 6.61 -11.10
N VAL A 295 15.29 6.14 -12.31
CA VAL A 295 16.26 5.47 -13.19
C VAL A 295 17.37 6.43 -13.63
N VAL A 296 17.04 7.68 -13.95
CA VAL A 296 18.04 8.73 -14.25
C VAL A 296 19.02 8.90 -13.08
N LEU A 297 18.54 9.02 -11.85
CA LEU A 297 19.39 9.17 -10.65
C LEU A 297 20.29 7.94 -10.43
N MET A 298 19.79 6.74 -10.71
CA MET A 298 20.59 5.51 -10.69
C MET A 298 21.71 5.54 -11.74
N ILE A 299 21.41 5.97 -12.95
CA ILE A 299 22.41 6.13 -14.03
C ILE A 299 23.49 7.14 -13.61
N LYS A 300 23.11 8.29 -13.04
CA LYS A 300 24.06 9.30 -12.55
C LYS A 300 24.91 8.80 -11.37
N SER A 301 24.38 7.84 -10.61
CA SER A 301 25.11 7.13 -9.54
C SER A 301 26.09 6.07 -10.07
N GLY A 302 26.24 5.92 -11.39
CA GLY A 302 27.16 4.99 -12.04
C GLY A 302 26.60 3.60 -12.29
N ILE A 303 25.28 3.40 -12.17
CA ILE A 303 24.61 2.14 -12.48
C ILE A 303 24.29 2.10 -13.98
N ASP A 304 24.87 1.15 -14.71
CA ASP A 304 24.63 0.95 -16.16
C ASP A 304 24.01 -0.41 -16.49
N ASP A 305 23.75 -1.24 -15.46
CA ASP A 305 23.15 -2.56 -15.62
C ASP A 305 21.65 -2.45 -15.95
N ILE A 306 21.29 -2.90 -17.15
CA ILE A 306 19.93 -2.80 -17.72
C ILE A 306 18.90 -3.55 -16.88
N LYS A 307 19.28 -4.72 -16.32
CA LYS A 307 18.38 -5.52 -15.49
C LYS A 307 18.15 -4.87 -14.14
N LEU A 308 19.20 -4.30 -13.54
CA LEU A 308 19.09 -3.57 -12.29
C LEU A 308 18.28 -2.28 -12.43
N LEU A 309 18.38 -1.63 -13.59
CA LEU A 309 17.58 -0.45 -13.94
C LEU A 309 16.15 -0.80 -14.37
N GLU A 310 15.87 -2.07 -14.67
CA GLU A 310 14.59 -2.57 -15.20
C GLU A 310 14.13 -1.82 -16.46
N ILE A 311 15.06 -1.54 -17.39
CA ILE A 311 14.80 -0.82 -18.65
C ILE A 311 15.25 -1.62 -19.87
N THR A 312 14.98 -1.14 -21.09
CA THR A 312 15.58 -1.67 -22.32
C THR A 312 16.85 -0.90 -22.71
N GLU A 313 17.63 -1.42 -23.67
CA GLU A 313 18.82 -0.74 -24.20
C GLU A 313 18.49 0.63 -24.80
N ASN A 314 17.40 0.70 -25.58
CA ASN A 314 16.92 1.94 -26.18
C ASN A 314 16.49 2.95 -25.09
N GLU A 315 15.76 2.49 -24.08
CA GLU A 315 15.33 3.34 -22.95
C GLU A 315 16.55 3.92 -22.22
N ARG A 316 17.60 3.13 -22.00
CA ARG A 316 18.84 3.57 -21.33
C ARG A 316 19.52 4.71 -22.06
N ASP A 317 19.63 4.61 -23.38
CA ASP A 317 20.32 5.61 -24.18
C ASP A 317 19.53 6.94 -24.18
N ASP A 318 18.20 6.89 -24.23
CA ASP A 318 17.33 8.05 -24.05
C ASP A 318 17.44 8.67 -22.65
N LEU A 319 17.47 7.83 -21.61
CA LEU A 319 17.63 8.27 -20.21
C LEU A 319 18.97 8.98 -19.98
N LYS A 320 20.05 8.51 -20.62
CA LYS A 320 21.38 9.14 -20.56
C LYS A 320 21.39 10.55 -21.14
N VAL A 321 20.60 10.82 -22.18
CA VAL A 321 20.47 12.18 -22.74
C VAL A 321 19.94 13.14 -21.68
N PHE A 322 18.86 12.76 -21.00
CA PHE A 322 18.28 13.56 -19.92
C PHE A 322 19.23 13.69 -18.71
N ALA A 323 19.86 12.58 -18.30
CA ALA A 323 20.81 12.55 -17.18
C ALA A 323 21.99 13.51 -17.37
N ASN A 324 22.44 13.70 -18.61
CA ASN A 324 23.55 14.60 -18.95
C ASN A 324 23.13 16.06 -19.13
N HIS A 325 21.84 16.33 -19.40
CA HIS A 325 21.35 17.69 -19.62
C HIS A 325 21.17 18.48 -18.33
N TYR A 326 20.67 17.82 -17.27
CA TYR A 326 20.42 18.44 -15.97
C TYR A 326 21.47 18.02 -14.93
N SER A 327 21.84 18.93 -14.04
CA SER A 327 22.65 18.65 -12.85
C SER A 327 21.89 17.81 -11.82
N ASP A 328 22.60 17.20 -10.87
CA ASP A 328 21.99 16.38 -9.81
C ASP A 328 20.99 17.22 -8.99
N ASP A 329 21.38 18.45 -8.63
CA ASP A 329 20.55 19.40 -7.89
C ASP A 329 19.25 19.76 -8.62
N GLU A 330 19.28 19.87 -9.95
CA GLU A 330 18.10 20.15 -10.77
C GLU A 330 17.17 18.95 -10.85
N ILE A 331 17.72 17.73 -11.01
CA ILE A 331 16.92 16.50 -11.05
C ILE A 331 16.22 16.28 -9.71
N GLU A 332 16.89 16.53 -8.59
CA GLU A 332 16.28 16.50 -7.26
C GLU A 332 15.13 17.52 -7.12
N ARG A 333 15.32 18.77 -7.62
CA ARG A 333 14.25 19.78 -7.62
C ARG A 333 13.05 19.37 -8.45
N ILE A 334 13.29 18.77 -9.62
CA ILE A 334 12.24 18.25 -10.50
C ILE A 334 11.49 17.12 -9.79
N LEU A 335 12.21 16.20 -9.12
CA LEU A 335 11.61 15.10 -8.36
C LEU A 335 10.72 15.61 -7.22
N ASP A 336 11.22 16.51 -6.37
CA ASP A 336 10.45 17.11 -5.27
C ASP A 336 9.16 17.77 -5.77
N TYR A 337 9.27 18.50 -6.88
CA TYR A 337 8.14 19.18 -7.49
C TYR A 337 7.08 18.18 -8.00
N ILE A 338 7.52 17.09 -8.65
CA ILE A 338 6.61 16.06 -9.16
C ILE A 338 5.93 15.31 -8.01
N LEU A 339 6.66 14.96 -6.95
CA LEU A 339 6.08 14.34 -5.75
C LEU A 339 5.02 15.25 -5.11
N SER A 340 5.30 16.56 -5.00
CA SER A 340 4.29 17.52 -4.52
C SER A 340 3.08 17.63 -5.44
N THR A 341 3.27 17.41 -6.75
CA THR A 341 2.18 17.43 -7.73
C THR A 341 1.34 16.16 -7.65
N GLU A 342 1.95 15.00 -7.43
CA GLU A 342 1.28 13.72 -7.22
C GLU A 342 0.28 13.80 -6.05
N GLU A 343 0.72 14.37 -4.93
CA GLU A 343 -0.12 14.58 -3.75
C GLU A 343 -1.33 15.49 -4.04
N ARG A 344 -1.11 16.59 -4.77
CA ARG A 344 -2.20 17.52 -5.15
C ARG A 344 -3.20 16.88 -6.10
N ILE A 345 -2.75 16.07 -7.04
CA ILE A 345 -3.65 15.36 -7.96
C ILE A 345 -4.50 14.31 -7.24
N ARG A 346 -3.95 13.68 -6.19
CA ARG A 346 -4.67 12.67 -5.41
C ARG A 346 -5.98 13.21 -4.82
N SER A 347 -5.97 14.47 -4.36
CA SER A 347 -7.13 15.15 -3.74
C SER A 347 -7.93 16.06 -4.68
N ALA A 348 -7.50 16.18 -5.94
CA ALA A 348 -8.08 17.10 -6.92
C ALA A 348 -9.44 16.66 -7.47
N SER A 349 -10.42 17.58 -7.48
CA SER A 349 -11.69 17.41 -8.21
C SER A 349 -11.51 17.57 -9.73
N ASN A 350 -10.61 18.45 -10.17
CA ASN A 350 -10.26 18.65 -11.58
C ASN A 350 -8.79 18.26 -11.83
N THR A 351 -8.56 16.95 -11.93
CA THR A 351 -7.22 16.36 -12.12
C THR A 351 -6.54 16.86 -13.39
N ARG A 352 -7.28 17.01 -14.50
CA ARG A 352 -6.72 17.43 -15.79
C ARG A 352 -6.13 18.83 -15.74
N THR A 353 -6.90 19.83 -15.28
CA THR A 353 -6.42 21.22 -15.23
C THR A 353 -5.23 21.36 -14.28
N ILE A 354 -5.25 20.67 -13.14
CA ILE A 354 -4.14 20.71 -12.19
C ILE A 354 -2.88 20.10 -12.80
N PHE A 355 -3.01 18.94 -13.44
CA PHE A 355 -1.91 18.30 -14.16
C PHE A 355 -1.31 19.25 -15.21
N GLU A 356 -2.15 19.80 -16.08
CA GLU A 356 -1.75 20.66 -17.20
C GLU A 356 -1.02 21.93 -16.72
N MET A 357 -1.57 22.61 -15.71
CA MET A 357 -0.94 23.83 -15.21
C MET A 357 0.34 23.56 -14.42
N ARG A 358 0.41 22.44 -13.68
CA ARG A 358 1.59 22.09 -12.87
C ARG A 358 2.73 21.59 -13.75
N MET A 359 2.46 20.75 -14.73
CA MET A 359 3.50 20.21 -15.62
C MET A 359 4.04 21.30 -16.56
N LEU A 360 3.23 22.29 -16.96
CA LEU A 360 3.72 23.44 -17.72
C LEU A 360 4.85 24.21 -17.00
N LEU A 361 4.81 24.29 -15.67
CA LEU A 361 5.82 25.01 -14.89
C LEU A 361 7.18 24.28 -14.88
N LEU A 362 7.20 22.97 -15.12
CA LEU A 362 8.45 22.20 -15.22
C LEU A 362 9.28 22.58 -16.47
N LEU A 363 8.67 23.21 -17.48
CA LEU A 363 9.41 23.70 -18.65
C LEU A 363 10.37 24.86 -18.31
N ASN A 364 10.25 25.46 -17.12
CA ASN A 364 11.16 26.50 -16.63
C ASN A 364 11.76 26.04 -15.29
N THR A 365 12.72 25.12 -15.35
CA THR A 365 13.37 24.51 -14.18
C THR A 365 14.05 25.52 -13.27
N ASP A 366 14.54 26.64 -13.80
CA ASP A 366 15.18 27.73 -13.05
C ASP A 366 14.26 28.38 -12.00
N ASN A 367 12.94 28.29 -12.18
CA ASN A 367 11.95 28.86 -11.25
C ASN A 367 11.42 27.83 -10.23
N LEU A 368 11.94 26.60 -10.24
CA LEU A 368 11.57 25.58 -9.26
C LEU A 368 12.31 25.86 -7.95
N ILE A 369 11.64 26.58 -7.05
CA ILE A 369 12.12 26.87 -5.69
C ILE A 369 12.02 25.58 -4.87
N ARG A 370 13.08 25.17 -4.16
CA ARG A 370 12.96 24.05 -3.21
C ARG A 370 11.98 24.47 -2.11
N PRO A 371 11.09 23.60 -1.62
CA PRO A 371 10.28 23.90 -0.44
C PRO A 371 11.12 24.42 0.75
N VAL A 372 12.38 23.94 0.86
CA VAL A 372 13.38 24.40 1.84
C VAL A 372 13.81 25.85 1.63
N ASP A 373 13.91 26.33 0.39
CA ASP A 373 14.35 27.70 0.10
C ASP A 373 13.28 28.73 0.50
N ILE A 374 11.99 28.35 0.47
CA ILE A 374 10.87 29.19 0.96
C ILE A 374 10.95 29.42 2.48
N ILE A 375 11.48 28.44 3.23
CA ILE A 375 11.66 28.56 4.69
C ILE A 375 12.79 29.56 5.00
N SER A 376 13.82 29.63 4.16
CA SER A 376 14.98 30.51 4.36
C SER A 376 14.67 32.00 4.07
N SER A 377 13.78 32.28 3.11
CA SER A 377 13.44 33.65 2.71
C SER A 377 12.49 34.37 3.67
N ASN A 378 11.64 33.62 4.38
CA ASN A 378 10.69 34.18 5.37
C ASN A 378 11.33 34.66 6.68
N MET A 379 12.64 34.42 6.90
CA MET A 379 13.35 34.92 8.08
C MET A 379 13.95 36.33 7.93
N GLN A 380 13.99 36.92 6.72
CA GLN A 380 14.71 38.18 6.48
C GLN A 380 13.84 39.43 6.28
N THR A 381 12.51 39.34 6.28
CA THR A 381 11.64 40.51 6.05
C THR A 381 10.44 40.55 6.99
N ILE A 382 10.66 40.83 8.28
CA ILE A 382 9.64 41.44 9.14
C ILE A 382 10.34 42.49 10.03
N SER A 383 10.70 43.63 9.43
CA SER A 383 10.81 44.90 10.15
C SER A 383 9.43 45.54 10.14
N VAL A 384 8.75 45.49 11.28
CA VAL A 384 7.40 46.01 11.48
C VAL A 384 7.42 47.54 11.40
N ASN A 385 6.64 48.10 10.48
CA ASN A 385 6.05 49.44 10.65
C ASN A 385 4.54 49.23 10.80
N GLU A 386 4.04 49.56 11.99
CA GLU A 386 2.62 49.64 12.32
C GLU A 386 2.01 50.87 11.64
N ASP A 387 0.88 50.72 10.96
CA ASP A 387 -0.25 51.67 11.10
C ASP A 387 -1.50 51.26 10.29
N TYR A 388 -2.66 51.58 10.88
CA TYR A 388 -4.06 51.48 10.39
C TYR A 388 -4.66 50.06 10.28
N GLY A 389 -5.84 49.73 10.80
CA GLY A 389 -6.98 50.54 11.26
C GLY A 389 -8.24 50.12 10.48
N PHE A 390 -9.33 49.82 11.22
CA PHE A 390 -10.73 49.72 10.75
C PHE A 390 -11.09 48.47 9.89
N GLU A 391 -12.27 47.85 9.92
CA GLU A 391 -13.55 48.05 10.60
C GLU A 391 -14.39 46.75 10.45
N SER A 392 -15.36 46.57 11.34
CA SER A 392 -16.29 45.45 11.41
C SER A 392 -17.64 45.75 10.74
N VAL A 393 -18.21 44.85 9.93
CA VAL A 393 -19.66 44.78 9.60
C VAL A 393 -20.00 43.33 9.17
N SER A 394 -20.59 42.50 10.05
CA SER A 394 -22.03 42.13 10.14
C SER A 394 -22.57 41.31 8.93
N SER A 395 -22.73 39.99 9.01
CA SER A 395 -23.87 39.21 9.55
C SER A 395 -25.14 39.22 8.69
N SER A 396 -25.57 38.05 8.20
CA SER A 396 -26.97 37.56 8.11
C SER A 396 -27.00 36.24 7.30
N ASN A 397 -27.31 35.10 7.92
CA ASN A 397 -28.64 34.49 8.17
C ASN A 397 -29.17 33.64 7.01
N ASN A 398 -29.21 32.31 7.22
CA ASN A 398 -30.41 31.45 7.28
C ASN A 398 -30.01 29.98 6.98
N SER A 399 -30.23 29.04 7.91
CA SER A 399 -31.49 28.26 8.11
C SER A 399 -31.82 27.41 6.87
N ALA A 400 -32.06 26.09 6.88
CA ALA A 400 -32.15 25.05 7.90
C ALA A 400 -32.30 23.69 7.16
N VAL A 401 -32.41 22.61 7.95
CA VAL A 401 -33.16 21.34 7.65
C VAL A 401 -32.36 20.08 7.25
N ASN A 402 -32.08 19.30 8.31
CA ASN A 402 -32.44 17.88 8.56
C ASN A 402 -31.61 16.67 8.08
N ASN A 403 -31.39 15.84 9.12
CA ASN A 403 -31.43 14.37 9.20
C ASN A 403 -30.10 13.57 9.20
N SER A 404 -29.62 13.35 10.43
CA SER A 404 -29.40 12.04 11.06
C SER A 404 -28.86 10.89 10.20
N SER A 405 -27.67 10.39 10.56
CA SER A 405 -27.49 9.04 11.17
C SER A 405 -26.03 8.81 11.55
N ALA A 406 -25.82 8.39 12.80
CA ALA A 406 -24.53 8.11 13.40
C ALA A 406 -24.05 6.69 13.05
N VAL A 407 -22.77 6.53 12.68
CA VAL A 407 -22.00 5.30 12.89
C VAL A 407 -20.53 5.67 13.16
N ASN A 408 -20.04 5.19 14.30
CA ASN A 408 -18.70 5.35 14.87
C ASN A 408 -17.58 4.80 13.98
N GLN A 409 -16.45 5.53 13.93
CA GLN A 409 -15.14 5.00 13.54
C GLN A 409 -14.10 5.18 14.68
N PRO A 410 -13.09 4.29 14.79
CA PRO A 410 -12.22 4.18 15.96
C PRO A 410 -11.07 5.20 15.94
N LYS A 411 -10.65 5.64 17.13
CA LYS A 411 -9.53 6.57 17.39
C LYS A 411 -8.17 5.94 17.00
N PRO A 412 -7.30 6.60 16.22
CA PRO A 412 -5.91 6.18 16.05
C PRO A 412 -5.07 6.59 17.28
N GLN A 413 -4.32 5.62 17.80
CA GLN A 413 -3.43 5.75 18.94
C GLN A 413 -2.01 6.06 18.41
N TYR A 414 -1.39 7.15 18.85
CA TYR A 414 0.04 7.43 18.62
C TYR A 414 0.80 7.46 19.95
N ASP A 415 1.92 6.73 19.98
CA ASP A 415 2.79 6.53 21.14
C ASP A 415 3.61 7.78 21.48
N VAL A 416 3.34 8.35 22.67
CA VAL A 416 4.34 9.07 23.47
C VAL A 416 4.19 8.53 24.90
N PRO A 417 5.26 8.12 25.60
CA PRO A 417 5.15 7.66 26.97
C PRO A 417 4.82 8.86 27.87
N LEU A 418 3.53 9.11 28.08
CA LEU A 418 3.03 10.21 28.91
C LEU A 418 2.85 9.69 30.33
N ASN A 419 3.60 10.30 31.26
CA ASN A 419 3.48 10.05 32.69
C ASN A 419 2.02 10.23 33.14
N PRO A 420 1.34 9.20 33.69
CA PRO A 420 -0.08 9.25 34.08
C PRO A 420 -0.42 10.35 35.10
N ASN A 421 0.59 10.90 35.77
CA ASN A 421 0.43 11.92 36.82
C ASN A 421 0.64 13.36 36.31
N ASP A 422 0.80 13.60 35.00
CA ASP A 422 0.95 14.97 34.47
C ASP A 422 -0.37 15.75 34.61
N LYS A 423 -0.41 16.68 35.56
CA LYS A 423 -1.57 17.55 35.85
C LYS A 423 -2.05 18.32 34.60
N ARG A 424 -1.15 18.65 33.66
CA ARG A 424 -1.50 19.36 32.41
C ARG A 424 -2.32 18.48 31.48
N ARG A 425 -1.94 17.20 31.35
CA ARG A 425 -2.68 16.21 30.58
C ARG A 425 -4.04 15.91 31.22
N ILE A 426 -4.08 15.81 32.55
CA ILE A 426 -5.34 15.62 33.30
C ILE A 426 -6.29 16.81 33.08
N PHE A 427 -5.80 18.04 33.16
CA PHE A 427 -6.62 19.23 32.90
C PHE A 427 -7.09 19.29 31.45
N TYR A 428 -6.20 19.05 30.49
CA TYR A 428 -6.56 19.03 29.07
C TYR A 428 -7.60 17.94 28.75
N ASN A 429 -7.49 16.75 29.34
CA ASN A 429 -8.48 15.69 29.17
C ASN A 429 -9.87 16.06 29.73
N LYS A 430 -9.94 16.83 30.82
CA LYS A 430 -11.23 17.35 31.33
C LYS A 430 -11.86 18.33 30.33
N ILE A 431 -11.05 19.22 29.75
CA ILE A 431 -11.50 20.13 28.69
C ILE A 431 -11.99 19.34 27.47
N LEU A 432 -11.21 18.34 27.03
CA LEU A 432 -11.60 17.47 25.92
C LEU A 432 -12.91 16.72 26.21
N SER A 433 -13.17 16.28 27.45
CA SER A 433 -14.43 15.60 27.79
C SER A 433 -15.67 16.49 27.64
N PHE A 434 -15.53 17.80 27.95
CA PHE A 434 -16.59 18.77 27.70
C PHE A 434 -16.77 19.00 26.19
N ILE A 435 -15.67 19.13 25.45
CA ILE A 435 -15.70 19.30 24.00
C ILE A 435 -16.28 18.06 23.31
N GLU A 436 -16.03 16.84 23.79
CA GLU A 436 -16.62 15.59 23.25
C GLU A 436 -18.15 15.62 23.36
N SER A 437 -18.68 16.21 24.45
CA SER A 437 -20.13 16.33 24.67
C SER A 437 -20.81 17.41 23.80
N GLU A 438 -20.08 18.47 23.43
CA GLU A 438 -20.62 19.58 22.62
C GLU A 438 -20.33 19.41 21.12
N SER A 439 -19.18 18.84 20.75
CA SER A 439 -18.74 18.63 19.37
C SER A 439 -17.75 17.46 19.24
N PRO A 440 -18.23 16.26 18.85
CA PRO A 440 -17.38 15.10 18.58
C PRO A 440 -16.30 15.36 17.51
N THR A 441 -16.61 16.21 16.53
CA THR A 441 -15.70 16.56 15.43
C THR A 441 -14.51 17.38 15.92
N ILE A 442 -14.75 18.41 16.75
CA ILE A 442 -13.68 19.26 17.30
C ILE A 442 -12.88 18.48 18.35
N TYR A 443 -13.55 17.62 19.12
CA TYR A 443 -12.86 16.68 19.99
C TYR A 443 -11.88 15.78 19.23
N SER A 444 -12.28 15.20 18.09
CA SER A 444 -11.40 14.35 17.28
C SER A 444 -10.12 15.09 16.84
N LEU A 445 -10.25 16.36 16.46
CA LEU A 445 -9.13 17.22 16.09
C LEU A 445 -8.22 17.53 17.29
N LEU A 446 -8.80 18.03 18.39
CA LEU A 446 -8.04 18.45 19.57
C LEU A 446 -7.48 17.29 20.39
N SER A 447 -8.06 16.08 20.28
CA SER A 447 -7.56 14.88 20.96
C SER A 447 -6.15 14.48 20.53
N GLN A 448 -5.72 14.93 19.34
CA GLN A 448 -4.37 14.76 18.82
C GLN A 448 -3.38 15.77 19.40
N GLY A 449 -3.84 16.73 20.21
CA GLY A 449 -3.02 17.71 20.88
C GLY A 449 -2.27 17.13 22.08
N ASN A 450 -1.01 17.54 22.22
CA ASN A 450 -0.17 17.18 23.36
C ASN A 450 0.20 18.42 24.18
N PRO A 451 -0.23 18.53 25.46
CA PRO A 451 0.17 19.66 26.31
C PRO A 451 1.67 19.60 26.61
N ILE A 452 2.42 20.64 26.25
CA ILE A 452 3.89 20.67 26.31
C ILE A 452 4.42 21.53 27.46
N GLU A 453 3.77 22.66 27.76
CA GLU A 453 4.26 23.66 28.71
C GLU A 453 3.09 24.38 29.37
N SER A 454 3.27 24.88 30.60
CA SER A 454 2.32 25.79 31.24
C SER A 454 3.10 27.01 31.73
N LYS A 455 2.73 28.21 31.27
CA LYS A 455 3.33 29.48 31.68
C LYS A 455 2.31 30.31 32.43
N GLY A 456 2.42 30.36 33.75
CA GLY A 456 1.38 30.97 34.59
C GLY A 456 0.02 30.32 34.33
N ALA A 457 -0.99 31.13 34.02
CA ALA A 457 -2.35 30.65 33.74
C ALA A 457 -2.54 30.12 32.30
N VAL A 458 -1.51 30.12 31.44
CA VAL A 458 -1.63 29.67 30.04
C VAL A 458 -1.08 28.26 29.87
N LEU A 459 -1.90 27.34 29.34
CA LEU A 459 -1.50 26.00 28.94
C LEU A 459 -1.19 25.98 27.43
N ILE A 460 0.02 25.53 27.07
CA ILE A 460 0.46 25.41 25.66
C ILE A 460 0.27 23.97 25.20
N VAL A 461 -0.47 23.80 24.11
CA VAL A 461 -0.78 22.49 23.50
C VAL A 461 -0.21 22.44 22.08
N ALA A 462 0.69 21.50 21.85
CA ALA A 462 1.24 21.23 20.53
C ALA A 462 0.23 20.42 19.70
N LEU A 463 -0.03 20.87 18.48
CA LEU A 463 -0.91 20.21 17.50
C LEU A 463 -0.15 19.96 16.19
N PRO A 464 -0.49 18.87 15.45
CA PRO A 464 -0.03 18.70 14.08
C PRO A 464 -0.35 19.93 13.21
N ASP A 465 0.52 20.25 12.25
CA ASP A 465 0.44 21.49 11.46
C ASP A 465 -0.94 21.73 10.83
N HIS A 466 -1.51 20.70 10.20
CA HIS A 466 -2.82 20.77 9.58
C HIS A 466 -3.95 21.06 10.59
N ILE A 467 -3.83 20.60 11.84
CA ILE A 467 -4.83 20.87 12.89
C ILE A 467 -4.60 22.25 13.50
N TYR A 468 -3.35 22.65 13.71
CA TYR A 468 -3.03 23.99 14.19
C TYR A 468 -3.59 25.06 13.24
N ASP A 469 -3.39 24.90 11.93
CA ASP A 469 -3.91 25.85 10.93
C ASP A 469 -5.46 25.92 10.98
N MET A 470 -6.12 24.81 11.32
CA MET A 470 -7.57 24.80 11.59
C MET A 470 -7.95 25.56 12.87
N THR A 471 -7.13 25.50 13.94
CA THR A 471 -7.39 26.30 15.15
C THR A 471 -7.24 27.82 14.93
N GLN A 472 -6.45 28.23 13.94
CA GLN A 472 -6.29 29.64 13.57
C GLN A 472 -7.44 30.14 12.67
N THR A 473 -8.02 29.26 11.85
CA THR A 473 -9.05 29.61 10.87
C THR A 473 -10.47 29.40 11.37
N ASP A 474 -10.71 28.40 12.23
CA ASP A 474 -12.03 28.05 12.75
C ASP A 474 -12.25 28.58 14.18
N LYS A 475 -12.93 29.73 14.28
CA LYS A 475 -13.27 30.37 15.57
C LYS A 475 -14.04 29.45 16.52
N ARG A 476 -14.82 28.48 15.99
CA ARG A 476 -15.63 27.57 16.82
C ARG A 476 -14.77 26.73 17.75
N ILE A 477 -13.55 26.40 17.34
CA ILE A 477 -12.59 25.64 18.14
C ILE A 477 -12.19 26.46 19.37
N ASN A 478 -11.79 27.72 19.16
CA ASN A 478 -11.38 28.61 20.24
C ASN A 478 -12.55 28.99 21.17
N ASP A 479 -13.74 29.21 20.62
CA ASP A 479 -14.94 29.53 21.41
C ASP A 479 -15.37 28.37 22.31
N LEU A 480 -15.32 27.13 21.81
CA LEU A 480 -15.62 25.94 22.61
C LEU A 480 -14.59 25.70 23.70
N VAL A 481 -13.31 25.92 23.40
CA VAL A 481 -12.23 25.82 24.39
C VAL A 481 -12.42 26.89 25.47
N ALA A 482 -12.70 28.14 25.10
CA ALA A 482 -12.97 29.23 26.04
C ALA A 482 -14.23 28.97 26.89
N LYS A 483 -15.28 28.37 26.32
CA LYS A 483 -16.50 27.97 27.04
C LYS A 483 -16.23 26.82 28.02
N ALA A 484 -15.33 25.90 27.69
CA ALA A 484 -15.00 24.75 28.53
C ALA A 484 -14.20 25.12 29.79
N ILE A 485 -13.28 26.09 29.69
CA ILE A 485 -12.33 26.44 30.78
C ILE A 485 -13.04 26.78 32.12
N PRO A 486 -14.05 27.67 32.17
CA PRO A 486 -14.74 28.04 33.41
C PRO A 486 -15.41 26.88 34.17
N HIS A 487 -15.69 25.75 33.51
CA HIS A 487 -16.29 24.57 34.16
C HIS A 487 -15.29 23.81 35.04
N PHE A 488 -13.98 23.98 34.81
CA PHE A 488 -12.95 23.17 35.46
C PHE A 488 -11.93 23.99 36.24
N THR A 489 -11.99 25.32 36.19
CA THR A 489 -11.17 26.22 37.03
C THR A 489 -11.96 27.45 37.47
N LYS A 490 -11.70 27.91 38.70
CA LYS A 490 -12.25 29.17 39.24
C LYS A 490 -11.40 30.39 38.87
N ASN A 491 -10.20 30.17 38.34
CA ASN A 491 -9.30 31.22 37.89
C ASN A 491 -9.70 31.65 36.47
N LYS A 492 -10.13 32.90 36.32
CA LYS A 492 -10.62 33.45 35.05
C LYS A 492 -9.51 33.78 34.06
N ASP A 493 -8.26 33.76 34.51
CA ASP A 493 -7.09 34.09 33.68
C ASP A 493 -6.53 32.87 32.95
N VAL A 494 -7.15 31.69 33.12
CA VAL A 494 -6.69 30.46 32.48
C VAL A 494 -7.02 30.45 31.00
N ALA A 495 -6.01 30.22 30.16
CA ALA A 495 -6.15 30.13 28.71
C ALA A 495 -5.44 28.91 28.15
N ILE A 496 -5.91 28.42 26.99
CA ILE A 496 -5.23 27.38 26.23
C ILE A 496 -4.73 28.00 24.93
N GLN A 497 -3.42 27.91 24.69
CA GLN A 497 -2.79 28.33 23.46
C GLN A 497 -2.32 27.11 22.67
N PHE A 498 -2.60 27.11 21.37
CA PHE A 498 -2.12 26.08 20.47
C PHE A 498 -0.80 26.50 19.83
N GLN A 499 0.05 25.53 19.51
CA GLN A 499 1.29 25.73 18.78
C GLN A 499 1.51 24.58 17.79
N LYS A 500 2.18 24.85 16.66
CA LYS A 500 2.63 23.81 15.72
C LYS A 500 3.60 22.84 16.40
N ALA A 501 3.37 21.55 16.23
CA ALA A 501 4.30 20.50 16.64
C ALA A 501 5.52 20.52 15.71
N VAL A 502 6.68 20.89 16.23
CA VAL A 502 7.94 20.89 15.45
C VAL A 502 8.39 19.43 15.24
N GLU A 503 8.65 19.03 14.00
CA GLU A 503 9.15 17.69 13.67
C GLU A 503 10.42 17.33 14.47
N GLY A 504 10.31 16.25 15.26
CA GLY A 504 11.36 15.29 15.66
C GLY A 504 12.69 15.78 16.24
N ASN A 505 13.47 16.56 15.49
CA ASN A 505 14.90 16.77 15.77
C ASN A 505 15.22 17.97 16.68
N MET A 506 14.22 18.77 17.05
CA MET A 506 14.41 19.92 17.95
C MET A 506 13.99 19.65 19.40
N ILE A 507 13.15 18.64 19.65
CA ILE A 507 12.72 18.23 21.00
C ILE A 507 13.89 17.65 21.81
N ASP A 508 14.79 16.90 21.18
CA ASP A 508 15.98 16.38 21.86
C ASP A 508 17.05 17.46 22.10
N LYS A 509 17.13 18.48 21.24
CA LYS A 509 17.95 19.70 21.49
C LYS A 509 17.36 20.62 22.57
N LEU A 510 16.03 20.62 22.74
CA LEU A 510 15.35 21.34 23.84
C LEU A 510 15.49 20.59 25.17
N LYS A 511 15.44 19.26 25.18
CA LYS A 511 15.73 18.45 26.38
C LYS A 511 17.14 18.66 26.92
N SER A 512 18.15 18.80 26.06
CA SER A 512 19.52 19.07 26.52
C SER A 512 19.71 20.48 27.08
N LYS A 513 18.85 21.44 26.73
CA LYS A 513 18.88 22.82 27.26
C LYS A 513 18.00 23.03 28.51
N LEU A 514 17.02 22.15 28.75
CA LEU A 514 16.08 22.24 29.88
C LEU A 514 16.52 21.49 31.15
N GLN A 515 17.69 20.85 31.16
CA GLN A 515 18.30 20.33 32.40
C GLN A 515 18.89 21.41 33.32
N ALA A 516 18.72 22.69 33.00
CA ALA A 516 19.23 23.80 33.79
C ALA A 516 18.20 24.93 33.91
N THR A 517 17.09 24.68 34.61
CA THR A 517 16.30 25.71 35.29
C THR A 517 15.21 25.03 36.12
N GLU A 518 15.43 24.91 37.42
CA GLU A 518 14.38 24.67 38.41
C GLU A 518 13.45 25.89 38.45
N VAL A 519 12.13 25.71 38.27
CA VAL A 519 11.15 26.73 38.69
C VAL A 519 9.85 26.08 39.19
N ASP A 520 9.68 26.22 40.51
CA ASP A 520 8.50 26.58 41.32
C ASP A 520 7.13 25.90 41.08
N GLU A 521 6.82 24.96 41.97
CA GLU A 521 5.63 24.09 41.98
C GLU A 521 4.33 24.76 42.47
N SER A 522 4.33 26.06 42.75
CA SER A 522 3.28 26.70 43.56
C SER A 522 2.14 27.41 42.80
N SER A 523 2.05 27.30 41.47
CA SER A 523 1.09 28.09 40.67
C SER A 523 0.08 27.31 39.79
N LEU A 524 -0.14 26.01 40.03
CA LEU A 524 -1.17 25.20 39.35
C LEU A 524 -2.26 24.68 40.30
#